data_AF-A0A7C5TQ89-F1
#
_entry.id   AF-A0A7C5TQ89-F1
#
_cell.length_a   1.000
_cell.length_b   1.000
_cell.length_c   1.000
_cell.angle_alpha   90.00
_cell.angle_beta   90.00
_cell.angle_gamma   90.00
#
_symmetry.space_group_name_H-M   'P 1'
#
loop_
_entity.id
_entity.type
_entity.pdbx_description
1 polymer ?
#
loop_
_entity_poly.entity_id
_entity_poly.type
_entity_poly.pdbx_seq_one_letter_code
_entity_poly.pdbx_strand_id
1 'polypeptide(L)'
;MQYTVVRGDSLWKIAGKPEIYGNPYEWPLIYKANADQIRDADLIYPGQVFDIDMNPSPDEVAAAIRHAKTRGAWALGVVEESDKAYLAR
;
A
#
# COMPACT_ATOMS: atom_id res chain seq x y z
N MET A 1 -9.76 0.55 -10.19
CA MET A 1 -10.87 0.02 -9.37
C MET A 1 -10.92 0.82 -8.08
N GLN A 2 -12.09 0.99 -7.44
CA GLN A 2 -12.16 1.63 -6.12
C GLN A 2 -12.40 0.57 -5.03
N TYR A 3 -11.69 0.70 -3.91
CA TYR A 3 -11.86 -0.16 -2.74
C TYR A 3 -12.22 0.68 -1.51
N THR A 4 -13.31 0.33 -0.84
CA THR A 4 -13.69 0.96 0.44
C THR A 4 -13.08 0.18 1.59
N VAL A 5 -12.24 0.85 2.38
CA VAL A 5 -11.59 0.27 3.56
C VAL A 5 -12.65 -0.12 4.59
N VAL A 6 -12.57 -1.35 5.08
CA VAL A 6 -13.45 -1.84 6.15
C VAL A 6 -12.69 -2.02 7.45
N ARG A 7 -13.42 -2.18 8.56
CA ARG A 7 -12.82 -2.34 9.88
C ARG A 7 -11.92 -3.58 9.92
N GLY A 8 -10.66 -3.38 10.31
CA GLY A 8 -9.66 -4.43 10.45
C GLY A 8 -8.78 -4.64 9.21
N ASP A 9 -9.00 -3.86 8.16
CA ASP A 9 -8.11 -3.83 7.00
C ASP A 9 -6.77 -3.16 7.33
N SER A 10 -5.77 -3.56 6.54
CA SER A 10 -4.50 -2.88 6.37
C SER A 10 -4.15 -2.92 4.89
N LEU A 11 -3.26 -2.05 4.41
CA LEU A 11 -2.84 -2.07 3.00
C LEU A 11 -2.34 -3.47 2.58
N TRP A 12 -1.60 -4.14 3.47
CA TRP A 12 -1.17 -5.53 3.31
C TRP A 12 -2.34 -6.50 3.07
N LYS A 13 -3.38 -6.44 3.91
CA LYS A 13 -4.55 -7.31 3.76
C LYS A 13 -5.35 -7.00 2.50
N ILE A 14 -5.47 -5.73 2.14
CA ILE A 14 -6.19 -5.30 0.93
C ILE A 14 -5.46 -5.82 -0.31
N ALA A 15 -4.14 -5.61 -0.41
CA ALA A 15 -3.34 -6.11 -1.53
C ALA A 15 -3.35 -7.65 -1.61
N GLY A 16 -3.37 -8.34 -0.47
CA GLY A 16 -3.41 -9.80 -0.41
C GLY A 16 -4.73 -10.43 -0.87
N LYS A 17 -5.79 -9.64 -1.08
CA LYS A 17 -7.07 -10.15 -1.59
C LYS A 17 -6.93 -10.61 -3.04
N PRO A 18 -7.40 -11.83 -3.40
CA PRO A 18 -7.35 -12.33 -4.77
C PRO A 18 -8.02 -11.41 -5.80
N GLU A 19 -9.05 -10.68 -5.40
CA GLU A 19 -9.77 -9.72 -6.24
C GLU A 19 -9.04 -8.39 -6.45
N ILE A 20 -7.94 -8.14 -5.72
CA ILE A 20 -7.10 -6.93 -5.82
C ILE A 20 -5.81 -7.28 -6.55
N TYR A 21 -4.81 -7.80 -5.84
CA TYR A 21 -3.55 -8.26 -6.42
C TYR A 21 -3.25 -9.73 -6.14
N GLY A 22 -3.90 -10.31 -5.12
CA GLY A 22 -3.59 -11.65 -4.62
C GLY A 22 -2.18 -11.76 -4.00
N ASN A 23 -1.48 -10.63 -3.85
CA ASN A 23 -0.12 -10.57 -3.33
C ASN A 23 -0.01 -9.44 -2.29
N PRO A 24 0.13 -9.76 -1.00
CA PRO A 24 0.17 -8.74 0.02
C PRO A 24 1.42 -7.86 -0.05
N TYR A 25 2.51 -8.30 -0.68
CA TYR A 25 3.72 -7.48 -0.88
C TYR A 25 3.53 -6.32 -1.87
N GLU A 26 2.38 -6.26 -2.57
CA GLU A 26 2.05 -5.19 -3.50
C GLU A 26 1.26 -4.05 -2.85
N TRP A 27 1.07 -4.10 -1.53
CA TRP A 27 0.46 -3.00 -0.77
C TRP A 27 1.05 -1.61 -1.03
N PRO A 28 2.36 -1.44 -1.34
CA PRO A 28 2.90 -0.12 -1.64
C PRO A 28 2.30 0.50 -2.90
N LEU A 29 1.77 -0.29 -3.84
CA LEU A 29 1.06 0.25 -5.02
C LEU A 29 -0.19 1.03 -4.59
N ILE A 30 -0.96 0.47 -3.65
CA ILE A 30 -2.13 1.12 -3.07
C ILE A 30 -1.70 2.42 -2.39
N TYR A 31 -0.60 2.38 -1.63
CA TYR A 31 -0.07 3.55 -0.96
C TYR A 31 0.34 4.65 -1.95
N LYS A 32 1.08 4.28 -3.00
CA LYS A 32 1.55 5.23 -4.02
C LYS A 32 0.39 5.89 -4.77
N ALA A 33 -0.61 5.11 -5.15
CA ALA A 33 -1.79 5.60 -5.86
C ALA A 33 -2.66 6.57 -5.02
N ASN A 34 -2.57 6.49 -3.69
CA ASN A 34 -3.40 7.26 -2.75
C ASN A 34 -2.55 8.08 -1.76
N ALA A 35 -1.34 8.47 -2.17
CA ALA A 35 -0.38 9.15 -1.30
C ALA A 35 -0.87 10.53 -0.81
N ASP A 36 -1.83 11.13 -1.50
CA ASP A 36 -2.54 12.35 -1.11
C ASP A 36 -3.56 12.11 0.03
N GLN A 37 -4.08 10.88 0.15
CA GLN A 37 -5.08 10.49 1.15
C GLN A 37 -4.48 9.73 2.33
N ILE A 38 -3.35 9.05 2.13
CA ILE A 38 -2.68 8.21 3.12
C ILE A 38 -1.42 8.93 3.57
N ARG A 39 -1.43 9.47 4.79
CA ARG A 39 -0.25 10.14 5.38
C ARG A 39 0.75 9.16 5.99
N ASP A 40 0.25 8.02 6.43
CA ASP A 40 1.00 6.94 7.07
C ASP A 40 0.40 5.62 6.58
N ALA A 41 1.23 4.78 5.97
CA ALA A 41 0.80 3.53 5.35
C ALA A 41 0.25 2.51 6.36
N ASP A 42 0.60 2.65 7.64
CA ASP A 42 0.08 1.81 8.71
C ASP A 42 -1.20 2.37 9.35
N LEU A 43 -1.62 3.59 8.97
CA LEU A 43 -2.76 4.29 9.55
C LEU A 43 -3.83 4.60 8.50
N ILE A 44 -4.62 3.56 8.20
CA ILE A 44 -5.82 3.67 7.38
C ILE A 44 -7.08 3.53 8.24
N TYR A 45 -8.17 4.15 7.79
CA TYR A 45 -9.43 4.24 8.52
C TYR A 45 -10.59 3.64 7.73
N PRO A 46 -11.53 2.94 8.40
CA PRO A 46 -12.74 2.46 7.75
C PRO A 46 -13.52 3.59 7.09
N GLY A 47 -14.01 3.35 5.87
CA GLY A 47 -14.75 4.32 5.06
C GLY A 47 -13.88 5.15 4.11
N GLN A 48 -12.54 5.07 4.20
CA GLN A 48 -11.68 5.62 3.14
C GLN A 48 -11.90 4.84 1.83
N VAL A 49 -11.82 5.55 0.71
CA VAL A 49 -11.94 4.96 -0.62
C VAL A 49 -10.60 5.09 -1.31
N PHE A 50 -9.98 3.96 -1.63
CA PHE A 50 -8.68 3.92 -2.31
C PHE A 50 -8.85 3.54 -3.77
N ASP A 51 -8.13 4.26 -4.62
CA ASP A 51 -7.92 3.89 -6.01
C ASP A 51 -6.89 2.76 -6.09
N ILE A 52 -7.31 1.67 -6.70
CA ILE A 52 -6.51 0.47 -6.95
C ILE A 52 -6.20 0.44 -8.44
N ASP A 53 -4.94 0.62 -8.78
CA ASP A 53 -4.45 0.39 -10.13
C ASP A 53 -4.43 -1.12 -10.40
N MET A 54 -5.28 -1.60 -11.31
CA MET A 54 -5.40 -3.02 -11.65
C MET A 54 -4.41 -3.46 -12.74
N ASN A 55 -3.68 -2.53 -13.35
CA ASN A 55 -2.73 -2.83 -14.41
C ASN A 55 -1.40 -2.07 -14.21
N PRO A 56 -0.74 -2.23 -13.04
CA PRO A 56 0.55 -1.61 -12.78
C PRO A 56 1.61 -2.17 -13.74
N SER A 57 2.62 -1.36 -14.08
CA SER A 57 3.72 -1.87 -14.89
C SER A 57 4.54 -2.92 -14.11
N PRO A 58 5.20 -3.87 -14.80
CA PRO A 58 6.07 -4.85 -14.13
C PRO A 58 7.16 -4.21 -13.25
N ASP A 59 7.65 -3.03 -13.65
CA ASP A 59 8.66 -2.29 -12.89
C ASP A 59 8.09 -1.71 -11.58
N GLU A 60 6.86 -1.22 -11.59
CA GLU A 60 6.16 -0.74 -10.39
C GLU A 60 5.85 -1.88 -9.42
N VAL A 61 5.38 -3.02 -9.94
CA VAL A 61 5.17 -4.23 -9.14
C VAL A 61 6.48 -4.66 -8.48
N ALA A 62 7.57 -4.71 -9.25
CA ALA A 62 8.88 -5.07 -8.71
C ALA A 62 9.38 -4.05 -7.67
N ALA A 63 9.14 -2.75 -7.87
CA ALA A 63 9.48 -1.71 -6.93
C ALA A 63 8.68 -1.82 -5.62
N ALA A 64 7.38 -2.09 -5.72
CA ALA A 64 6.50 -2.29 -4.58
C ALA A 64 6.92 -3.51 -3.75
N ILE A 65 7.15 -4.66 -4.41
CA ILE A 65 7.60 -5.87 -3.73
C ILE A 65 8.96 -5.68 -3.06
N ARG A 66 9.90 -5.00 -3.73
CA ARG A 66 11.20 -4.66 -3.13
C ARG A 66 11.00 -3.80 -1.88
N HIS A 67 10.23 -2.72 -1.99
CA HIS A 67 9.92 -1.83 -0.86
C HIS A 67 9.32 -2.60 0.32
N ALA A 68 8.25 -3.37 0.08
CA ALA A 68 7.59 -4.15 1.11
C ALA A 68 8.52 -5.14 1.83
N LYS A 69 9.50 -5.72 1.10
CA LYS A 69 10.49 -6.64 1.68
C LYS A 69 11.61 -5.94 2.42
N THR A 70 11.98 -4.73 2.01
CA THR A 70 13.11 -3.98 2.58
C THR A 70 12.71 -2.95 3.63
N ARG A 71 11.42 -2.66 3.79
CA ARG A 71 10.87 -1.67 4.74
C ARG A 71 11.39 -1.88 6.17
N GLY A 72 11.53 -3.13 6.59
CA GLY A 72 11.95 -3.50 7.95
C GLY A 72 10.79 -4.09 8.76
N ALA A 73 10.97 -4.21 10.07
CA ALA A 73 9.91 -4.69 10.96
C ALA A 73 8.89 -3.57 11.18
N TRP A 74 7.59 -3.86 11.01
CA TRP A 74 6.50 -2.91 11.25
C TRP A 74 6.62 -2.23 12.62
N ALA A 75 6.80 -0.91 12.65
CA ALA A 75 6.82 -0.09 13.85
C ALA A 75 5.64 0.88 13.87
N LEU A 76 4.69 0.70 14.79
CA LEU A 76 3.52 1.57 14.92
C LEU A 76 3.93 3.01 15.31
N GLY A 77 3.49 4.00 14.53
CA GLY A 77 3.54 5.42 14.90
C GLY A 77 4.70 6.25 14.32
N VAL A 78 5.41 5.74 13.31
CA VAL A 78 6.46 6.48 12.61
C VAL A 78 6.24 6.34 11.11
N VAL A 79 6.03 7.48 10.41
CA VAL A 79 6.16 7.49 8.94
C VAL A 79 7.62 7.19 8.62
N GLU A 80 7.87 5.98 8.14
CA GLU A 80 9.23 5.54 7.88
C GLU A 80 9.86 6.37 6.74
N GLU A 81 11.14 6.71 6.86
CA GLU A 81 11.86 7.38 5.77
C GLU A 81 11.87 6.53 4.49
N SER A 82 11.83 5.21 4.65
CA SER A 82 11.68 4.24 3.57
C SER A 82 10.40 4.50 2.76
N ASP A 83 9.28 4.77 3.42
CA ASP A 83 7.99 5.02 2.79
C ASP A 83 7.99 6.34 2.00
N LYS A 84 8.61 7.39 2.55
CA LYS A 84 8.79 8.66 1.83
C LYS A 84 9.70 8.49 0.61
N ALA A 85 10.80 7.73 0.76
CA ALA A 85 11.71 7.45 -0.34
C ALA A 85 11.05 6.62 -1.45
N TYR A 86 10.14 5.72 -1.10
CA TYR A 86 9.33 4.99 -2.07
C TYR A 86 8.37 5.89 -2.83
N LEU A 87 7.69 6.81 -2.14
CA LEU A 87 6.76 7.76 -2.79
C LEU A 87 7.47 8.79 -3.68
N ALA A 88 8.73 9.11 -3.40
CA ALA A 88 9.53 10.06 -4.19
C ALA A 88 10.11 9.47 -5.49
N ARG A 89 9.89 8.17 -5.76
CA ARG A 89 10.39 7.46 -6.94
C ARG A 89 9.40 7.42 -8.10
#